data_AF-T1GWA6-F1
#
_entry.id   AF-T1GWA6-F1
#
_cell.length_a   1.000
_cell.length_b   1.000
_cell.length_c   1.000
_cell.angle_alpha   90.00
_cell.angle_beta   90.00
_cell.angle_gamma   90.00
#
_symmetry.space_group_name_H-M   'P 1'
#
loop_
_entity.id
_entity.type
_entity.pdbx_description
1 polymer ?
#
loop_
_entity_poly.entity_id
_entity_poly.type
_entity_poly.pdbx_seq_one_letter_code
_entity_poly.pdbx_strand_id
1 'polypeptide(L)'
;MGAFKSHTVVTDKVKHRLEQLDYFEEGVKHWMNLSQQEYISRIEQLNNELVISWKSEQRVKALKIAIQCSKMLADTSVLQFYPSAFVLITDILDIFSKLVYERLKTKNSEVHDKTSADNAKETTQNWFYKISSIRELLPRVYVEIALLRSYEFLPKGFLEDALQRLTLMIRGIGDPLVATYLRAYL
;
A
#
# COMPACT_ATOMS: atom_id res chain seq x y z
N MET A 1 2.64 -49.00 -6.73
CA MET A 1 1.59 -48.12 -6.18
C MET A 1 2.26 -46.94 -5.49
N GLY A 2 2.24 -45.74 -6.08
CA GLY A 2 2.91 -44.59 -5.48
C GLY A 2 2.78 -43.32 -6.32
N ALA A 3 1.56 -42.80 -6.48
CA ALA A 3 1.31 -41.53 -7.15
C ALA A 3 -0.03 -40.91 -6.71
N PHE A 4 -0.23 -40.68 -5.40
CA PHE A 4 -1.46 -40.02 -4.90
C PHE A 4 -1.25 -39.02 -3.75
N LYS A 5 0.00 -38.68 -3.38
CA LYS A 5 0.27 -37.76 -2.25
C LYS A 5 0.68 -36.33 -2.61
N SER A 6 0.94 -36.01 -3.88
CA SER A 6 1.40 -34.65 -4.29
C SER A 6 0.27 -33.68 -4.64
N HIS A 7 -0.87 -34.16 -5.14
CA HIS A 7 -1.99 -33.29 -5.57
C HIS A 7 -2.77 -32.66 -4.40
N THR A 8 -2.87 -33.36 -3.25
CA THR A 8 -3.66 -32.90 -2.10
C THR A 8 -2.98 -31.73 -1.38
N VAL A 9 -1.66 -31.77 -1.20
CA VAL A 9 -0.87 -30.74 -0.50
C VAL A 9 -0.87 -29.39 -1.22
N VAL A 10 -0.89 -29.40 -2.56
CA VAL A 10 -0.98 -28.17 -3.36
C VAL A 10 -2.36 -27.52 -3.21
N THR A 11 -3.41 -28.35 -3.15
CA THR A 11 -4.79 -27.89 -3.01
C THR A 11 -5.04 -27.24 -1.65
N ASP A 12 -4.48 -27.80 -0.57
CA ASP A 12 -4.58 -27.22 0.78
C ASP A 12 -3.83 -25.88 0.91
N LYS A 13 -2.66 -25.74 0.27
CA LYS A 13 -1.91 -24.47 0.23
C LYS A 13 -2.61 -23.39 -0.60
N VAL A 14 -3.39 -23.77 -1.60
CA VAL A 14 -4.20 -22.84 -2.39
C VAL A 14 -5.45 -22.45 -1.62
N LYS A 15 -6.11 -23.42 -0.96
CA LYS A 15 -7.27 -23.19 -0.10
C LYS A 15 -6.94 -22.28 1.08
N HIS A 16 -5.82 -22.51 1.76
CA HIS A 16 -5.40 -21.64 2.86
C HIS A 16 -5.03 -20.21 2.39
N ARG A 17 -4.52 -20.06 1.16
CA ARG A 17 -4.29 -18.75 0.55
C ARG A 17 -5.61 -18.06 0.16
N LEU A 18 -6.62 -18.81 -0.29
CA LEU A 18 -7.96 -18.31 -0.58
C LEU A 18 -8.69 -17.89 0.71
N GLU A 19 -8.61 -18.68 1.77
CA GLU A 19 -9.18 -18.34 3.08
C GLU A 19 -8.53 -17.08 3.69
N GLN A 20 -7.22 -16.86 3.47
CA GLN A 20 -6.56 -15.60 3.82
C GLN A 20 -7.00 -14.40 2.95
N LEU A 21 -7.48 -14.64 1.73
CA LEU A 21 -8.04 -13.59 0.86
C LEU A 21 -9.47 -13.25 1.29
N ASP A 22 -10.29 -14.25 1.63
CA ASP A 22 -11.66 -14.05 2.11
C ASP A 22 -11.70 -13.29 3.45
N TYR A 23 -10.80 -13.61 4.40
CA TYR A 23 -10.66 -12.82 5.64
C TYR A 23 -10.32 -11.34 5.40
N PHE A 24 -9.60 -11.05 4.31
CA PHE A 24 -9.20 -9.68 3.96
C PHE A 24 -10.35 -8.91 3.28
N GLU A 25 -11.19 -9.59 2.48
CA GLU A 25 -12.39 -9.00 1.87
C GLU A 25 -13.54 -8.84 2.88
N GLU A 26 -13.73 -9.78 3.82
CA GLU A 26 -14.78 -9.70 4.84
C GLU A 26 -14.57 -8.54 5.82
N GLY A 27 -13.31 -8.23 6.16
CA GLY A 27 -12.98 -7.02 6.93
C GLY A 27 -13.51 -5.76 6.25
N VAL A 28 -13.46 -5.69 4.91
CA VAL A 28 -13.88 -4.53 4.08
C VAL A 28 -15.39 -4.24 4.14
N LYS A 29 -16.22 -5.26 4.35
CA LYS A 29 -17.69 -5.09 4.33
C LYS A 29 -18.28 -4.64 5.67
N HIS A 30 -17.52 -4.69 6.76
CA HIS A 30 -18.02 -4.34 8.10
C HIS A 30 -17.84 -2.84 8.47
N TRP A 31 -17.18 -2.04 7.63
CA TRP A 31 -16.83 -0.65 7.95
C TRP A 31 -17.99 0.36 7.88
N MET A 32 -19.12 -0.02 7.29
CA MET A 32 -20.21 0.90 6.94
C MET A 32 -21.03 1.44 8.11
N ASN A 33 -20.78 0.99 9.36
CA ASN A 33 -21.63 1.29 10.53
C ASN A 33 -20.87 1.72 11.80
N LEU A 34 -19.61 2.17 11.70
CA LEU A 34 -18.82 2.57 12.86
C LEU A 34 -19.10 4.01 13.30
N SER A 35 -19.13 4.24 14.60
CA SER A 35 -19.04 5.58 15.17
C SER A 35 -17.67 6.22 14.87
N GLN A 36 -17.59 7.55 14.91
CA GLN A 36 -16.32 8.28 14.70
C GLN A 36 -15.19 7.79 15.63
N GLN A 37 -15.52 7.45 16.88
CA GLN A 37 -14.55 6.94 17.85
C GLN A 37 -14.00 5.56 17.48
N GLU A 38 -14.87 4.66 17.02
CA GLU A 38 -14.43 3.34 16.55
C GLU A 38 -13.57 3.45 15.29
N TYR A 39 -13.89 4.39 14.40
CA TYR A 39 -13.08 4.68 13.22
C TYR A 39 -11.67 5.17 13.59
N ILE A 40 -11.57 6.13 14.53
CA ILE A 40 -10.29 6.64 15.01
C ILE A 40 -9.48 5.53 15.68
N SER A 41 -10.11 4.76 16.58
CA SER A 41 -9.45 3.63 17.25
C SER A 41 -8.91 2.60 16.25
N ARG A 42 -9.66 2.37 15.16
CA ARG A 42 -9.22 1.46 14.10
C ARG A 42 -8.01 2.00 13.34
N ILE A 43 -7.97 3.30 13.02
CA ILE A 43 -6.80 3.94 12.40
C ILE A 43 -5.58 3.80 13.30
N GLU A 44 -5.72 4.05 14.60
CA GLU A 44 -4.61 3.90 15.57
C GLU A 44 -4.11 2.45 15.62
N GLN A 45 -5.02 1.47 15.59
CA GLN A 45 -4.66 0.07 15.51
C GLN A 45 -3.86 -0.25 14.23
N LEU A 46 -4.33 0.24 13.07
CA LEU A 46 -3.62 0.03 11.80
C LEU A 46 -2.23 0.67 11.82
N ASN A 47 -2.07 1.85 12.40
CA ASN A 47 -0.77 2.50 12.56
C ASN A 47 0.18 1.66 13.43
N ASN A 48 -0.30 1.18 14.57
CA ASN A 48 0.49 0.31 15.45
C ASN A 48 0.88 -1.00 14.75
N GLU A 49 -0.07 -1.64 14.07
CA GLU A 49 0.18 -2.85 13.29
C GLU A 49 1.19 -2.61 12.15
N LEU A 50 1.14 -1.46 11.48
CA LEU A 50 2.09 -1.07 10.43
C LEU A 50 3.51 -1.05 11.00
N VAL A 51 3.71 -0.30 12.09
CA VAL A 51 5.02 -0.13 12.72
C VAL A 51 5.57 -1.45 13.26
N ILE A 52 4.73 -2.25 13.92
CA ILE A 52 5.12 -3.58 14.43
C ILE A 52 5.50 -4.49 13.26
N SER A 53 4.66 -4.58 12.23
CA SER A 53 4.92 -5.43 11.06
C SER A 53 6.21 -5.02 10.36
N TRP A 54 6.49 -3.73 10.26
CA TRP A 54 7.73 -3.22 9.68
C TRP A 54 8.96 -3.60 10.49
N LYS A 55 8.90 -3.43 11.83
CA LYS A 55 9.99 -3.80 12.76
C LYS A 55 10.26 -5.30 12.75
N SER A 56 9.24 -6.13 12.58
CA SER A 56 9.35 -7.58 12.43
C SER A 56 9.68 -8.03 11.00
N GLU A 57 10.13 -7.11 10.15
CA GLU A 57 10.52 -7.35 8.75
C GLU A 57 9.40 -7.89 7.82
N GLN A 58 8.14 -7.85 8.25
CA GLN A 58 6.98 -8.29 7.49
C GLN A 58 6.56 -7.23 6.46
N ARG A 59 7.41 -6.93 5.48
CA ARG A 59 7.24 -5.82 4.52
C ARG A 59 5.97 -5.96 3.67
N VAL A 60 5.60 -7.19 3.30
CA VAL A 60 4.36 -7.48 2.57
C VAL A 60 3.13 -7.16 3.43
N LYS A 61 3.17 -7.47 4.73
CA LYS A 61 2.09 -7.13 5.66
C LYS A 61 1.97 -5.61 5.83
N ALA A 62 3.10 -4.92 5.99
CA ALA A 62 3.12 -3.45 6.05
C ALA A 62 2.51 -2.81 4.79
N LEU A 63 2.85 -3.31 3.59
CA LEU A 63 2.24 -2.85 2.34
C LEU A 63 0.72 -3.11 2.31
N LYS A 64 0.27 -4.28 2.76
CA LYS A 64 -1.17 -4.59 2.86
C LYS A 64 -1.92 -3.64 3.79
N ILE A 65 -1.29 -3.22 4.89
CA ILE A 65 -1.87 -2.23 5.81
C ILE A 65 -1.99 -0.86 5.11
N ALA A 66 -0.96 -0.40 4.40
CA ALA A 66 -1.03 0.85 3.62
C ALA A 66 -2.13 0.80 2.54
N ILE A 67 -2.31 -0.35 1.88
CA ILE A 67 -3.42 -0.58 0.94
C ILE A 67 -4.77 -0.49 1.67
N GLN A 68 -4.91 -1.12 2.84
CA GLN A 68 -6.14 -1.07 3.63
C GLN A 68 -6.48 0.36 4.07
N CYS A 69 -5.50 1.11 4.58
CA CYS A 69 -5.65 2.53 4.89
C CYS A 69 -6.16 3.32 3.68
N SER A 70 -5.52 3.14 2.52
CA SER A 70 -5.92 3.84 1.29
C SER A 70 -7.33 3.49 0.80
N LYS A 71 -7.80 2.26 1.05
CA LYS A 71 -9.19 1.86 0.74
C LYS A 71 -10.22 2.57 1.61
N MET A 72 -9.88 2.86 2.86
CA MET A 72 -10.80 3.56 3.78
C MET A 72 -11.13 4.97 3.28
N LEU A 73 -10.25 5.59 2.47
CA LEU A 73 -10.50 6.88 1.83
C LEU A 73 -11.59 6.86 0.74
N ALA A 74 -12.10 5.68 0.37
CA ALA A 74 -13.27 5.55 -0.50
C ALA A 74 -14.58 5.86 0.24
N ASP A 75 -14.60 5.82 1.57
CA ASP A 75 -15.80 6.01 2.36
C ASP A 75 -16.12 7.51 2.50
N THR A 76 -17.19 7.94 1.83
CA THR A 76 -17.71 9.32 1.88
C THR A 76 -19.03 9.44 2.64
N SER A 77 -19.39 8.41 3.43
CA SER A 77 -20.66 8.34 4.16
C SER A 77 -20.90 9.51 5.12
N VAL A 78 -19.85 10.04 5.74
CA VAL A 78 -19.92 11.18 6.68
C VAL A 78 -19.03 12.34 6.20
N LEU A 79 -19.61 13.22 5.37
CA LEU A 79 -18.90 14.33 4.72
C LEU A 79 -18.14 15.25 5.68
N GLN A 80 -18.71 15.59 6.84
CA GLN A 80 -18.08 16.49 7.83
C GLN A 80 -16.86 15.85 8.51
N PHE A 81 -16.79 14.52 8.52
CA PHE A 81 -15.70 13.77 9.13
C PHE A 81 -14.61 13.40 8.14
N TYR A 82 -14.92 13.36 6.83
CA TYR A 82 -13.99 13.01 5.77
C TYR A 82 -12.65 13.78 5.82
N PRO A 83 -12.60 15.11 6.06
CA PRO A 83 -11.35 15.83 6.14
C PRO A 83 -10.43 15.30 7.26
N SER A 84 -11.00 15.01 8.43
CA SER A 84 -10.26 14.47 9.57
C SER A 84 -9.79 13.04 9.31
N ALA A 85 -10.69 12.21 8.77
CA ALA A 85 -10.37 10.84 8.38
C ALA A 85 -9.23 10.81 7.34
N PHE A 86 -9.28 11.71 6.36
CA PHE A 86 -8.26 11.84 5.33
C PHE A 86 -6.89 12.11 5.94
N VAL A 87 -6.76 13.15 6.77
CA VAL A 87 -5.48 13.52 7.41
C VAL A 87 -4.92 12.35 8.22
N LEU A 88 -5.75 11.72 9.06
CA LEU A 88 -5.32 10.61 9.90
C LEU A 88 -4.84 9.40 9.09
N ILE A 89 -5.47 9.12 7.95
CA ILE A 89 -5.07 8.02 7.08
C ILE A 89 -3.80 8.36 6.31
N THR A 90 -3.70 9.56 5.73
CA THR A 90 -2.52 9.98 4.97
C THR A 90 -1.28 10.04 5.86
N ASP A 91 -1.41 10.38 7.14
CA ASP A 91 -0.31 10.30 8.11
C ASP A 91 0.26 8.87 8.21
N ILE A 92 -0.58 7.83 8.18
CA ILE A 92 -0.13 6.44 8.17
C ILE A 92 0.58 6.11 6.85
N LEU A 93 0.08 6.61 5.71
CA LEU A 93 0.73 6.43 4.41
C LEU A 93 2.11 7.09 4.36
N ASP A 94 2.25 8.26 4.98
CA ASP A 94 3.52 8.99 5.08
C ASP A 94 4.51 8.30 6.02
N ILE A 95 4.04 7.69 7.11
CA ILE A 95 4.87 6.83 7.95
C ILE A 95 5.37 5.64 7.13
N PHE A 96 4.47 4.95 6.42
CA PHE A 96 4.84 3.83 5.56
C PHE A 96 5.85 4.25 4.49
N SER A 97 5.64 5.38 3.82
CA SER A 97 6.53 5.85 2.77
C SER A 97 7.91 6.21 3.30
N LYS A 98 7.99 6.89 4.45
CA LYS A 98 9.25 7.19 5.13
C LYS A 98 10.01 5.90 5.47
N LEU A 99 9.31 4.90 5.98
CA LEU A 99 9.91 3.61 6.31
C LEU A 99 10.49 2.93 5.06
N VAL A 100 9.75 2.89 3.94
CA VAL A 100 10.24 2.36 2.66
C VAL A 100 11.42 3.16 2.15
N TYR A 101 11.32 4.48 2.15
CA TYR A 101 12.34 5.41 1.70
C TYR A 101 13.66 5.17 2.43
N GLU A 102 13.65 5.15 3.77
CA GLU A 102 14.87 4.94 4.56
C GLU A 102 15.49 3.57 4.25
N ARG A 103 14.68 2.52 4.08
CA ARG A 103 15.19 1.19 3.69
C ARG A 103 15.88 1.24 2.32
N LEU A 104 15.28 1.90 1.34
CA LEU A 104 15.85 2.03 0.00
C LEU A 104 17.13 2.87 0.03
N LYS A 105 17.13 3.95 0.79
CA LYS A 105 18.31 4.80 1.00
C LYS A 105 19.47 4.01 1.60
N THR A 106 19.23 3.24 2.67
CA THR A 106 20.25 2.37 3.27
C THR A 106 20.79 1.39 2.24
N LYS A 107 19.92 0.71 1.48
CA LYS A 107 20.34 -0.27 0.47
C LYS A 107 21.16 0.34 -0.66
N ASN A 108 20.82 1.56 -1.09
CA ASN A 108 21.58 2.27 -2.12
C ASN A 108 22.88 2.88 -1.58
N SER A 109 23.01 3.07 -0.26
CA SER A 109 24.24 3.56 0.38
C SER A 109 25.26 2.44 0.65
N GLU A 110 24.82 1.18 0.77
CA GLU A 110 25.64 -0.02 0.95
C GLU A 110 26.26 -0.55 -0.38
N VAL A 111 26.25 0.26 -1.44
CA VAL A 111 26.75 -0.14 -2.76
C VAL A 111 28.27 -0.02 -2.79
N HIS A 112 28.95 -1.16 -2.93
CA HIS A 112 30.42 -1.25 -2.96
C HIS A 112 30.95 -1.86 -4.26
N ASP A 113 30.10 -2.55 -5.00
CA ASP A 113 30.42 -3.24 -6.25
C ASP A 113 29.22 -3.24 -7.20
N LYS A 114 29.41 -3.79 -8.41
CA LYS A 114 28.34 -3.87 -9.40
C LYS A 114 27.17 -4.75 -8.92
N THR A 115 27.45 -5.83 -8.20
CA THR A 115 26.44 -6.77 -7.70
C THR A 115 25.51 -6.11 -6.68
N SER A 116 26.07 -5.37 -5.72
CA SER A 116 25.30 -4.61 -4.72
C SER A 116 24.50 -3.47 -5.35
N ALA A 117 25.03 -2.83 -6.38
CA ALA A 117 24.30 -1.83 -7.17
C ALA A 117 23.06 -2.45 -7.87
N ASP A 118 23.25 -3.59 -8.53
CA ASP A 118 22.16 -4.30 -9.21
C ASP A 118 21.09 -4.76 -8.21
N ASN A 119 21.49 -5.29 -7.05
CA ASN A 119 20.58 -5.69 -5.96
C ASN A 119 19.78 -4.50 -5.40
N ALA A 120 20.41 -3.34 -5.21
CA ALA A 120 19.75 -2.14 -4.73
C ALA A 120 18.70 -1.65 -5.75
N LYS A 121 19.08 -1.63 -7.03
CA LYS A 121 18.18 -1.27 -8.13
C LYS A 121 17.00 -2.23 -8.24
N GLU A 122 17.25 -3.53 -8.21
CA GLU A 122 16.18 -4.55 -8.23
C GLU A 122 15.24 -4.37 -7.05
N THR A 123 15.79 -4.14 -5.85
CA THR A 123 15.00 -3.90 -4.64
C THR A 123 14.08 -2.69 -4.79
N THR A 124 14.58 -1.57 -5.33
CA THR A 124 13.78 -0.38 -5.62
C THR A 124 12.67 -0.70 -6.62
N GLN A 125 13.01 -1.30 -7.77
CA GLN A 125 12.04 -1.64 -8.81
C GLN A 125 10.94 -2.57 -8.30
N ASN A 126 11.30 -3.53 -7.45
CA ASN A 126 10.36 -4.50 -6.90
C ASN A 126 9.29 -3.83 -6.00
N TRP A 127 9.60 -2.72 -5.32
CA TRP A 127 8.58 -1.94 -4.61
C TRP A 127 7.56 -1.35 -5.58
N PHE A 128 8.01 -0.72 -6.66
CA PHE A 128 7.12 -0.14 -7.66
C PHE A 128 6.34 -1.20 -8.45
N TYR A 129 6.91 -2.38 -8.69
CA TYR A 129 6.16 -3.50 -9.27
C TYR A 129 5.06 -4.03 -8.35
N LYS A 130 5.32 -4.12 -7.03
CA LYS A 130 4.29 -4.51 -6.05
C LYS A 130 3.16 -3.48 -5.94
N ILE A 131 3.47 -2.20 -6.10
CA ILE A 131 2.45 -1.14 -6.12
C ILE A 131 1.64 -1.20 -7.42
N SER A 132 2.32 -1.33 -8.56
CA SER A 132 1.68 -1.43 -9.87
C SER A 132 0.72 -2.62 -9.98
N SER A 133 1.00 -3.72 -9.25
CA SER A 133 0.17 -4.93 -9.23
C SER A 133 -1.07 -4.84 -8.33
N ILE A 134 -1.27 -3.74 -7.59
CA ILE A 134 -2.51 -3.49 -6.85
C ILE A 134 -3.66 -3.33 -7.85
N ARG A 135 -4.68 -4.19 -7.73
CA ARG A 135 -5.79 -4.27 -8.69
C ARG A 135 -6.73 -3.06 -8.62
N GLU A 136 -7.02 -2.60 -7.41
CA GLU A 136 -7.93 -1.47 -7.18
C GLU A 136 -7.23 -0.14 -7.45
N LEU A 137 -7.90 0.74 -8.19
CA LEU A 137 -7.31 2.00 -8.64
C LEU A 137 -6.97 2.92 -7.47
N LEU A 138 -7.92 3.17 -6.56
CA LEU A 138 -7.76 4.13 -5.47
C LEU A 138 -6.55 3.80 -4.56
N PRO A 139 -6.44 2.59 -3.97
CA PRO A 139 -5.29 2.27 -3.14
C PRO A 139 -3.99 2.22 -3.92
N ARG A 140 -4.00 1.82 -5.20
CA ARG A 140 -2.79 1.88 -6.03
C ARG A 140 -2.26 3.30 -6.15
N VAL A 141 -3.14 4.26 -6.48
CA VAL A 141 -2.74 5.66 -6.68
C VAL A 141 -2.26 6.28 -5.37
N TYR A 142 -2.99 6.13 -4.25
CA TYR A 142 -2.55 6.67 -2.96
C TYR A 142 -1.20 6.11 -2.51
N VAL A 143 -0.99 4.79 -2.60
CA VAL A 143 0.27 4.16 -2.18
C VAL A 143 1.42 4.58 -3.11
N GLU A 144 1.19 4.73 -4.41
CA GLU A 144 2.20 5.21 -5.35
C GLU A 144 2.57 6.68 -5.08
N ILE A 145 1.59 7.56 -4.83
CA ILE A 145 1.80 8.95 -4.45
C ILE A 145 2.65 9.05 -3.18
N ALA A 146 2.30 8.27 -2.15
CA ALA A 146 3.04 8.26 -0.89
C ALA A 146 4.54 7.95 -1.12
N LEU A 147 4.85 7.12 -2.13
CA LEU A 147 6.22 6.71 -2.47
C LEU A 147 6.90 7.58 -3.52
N LEU A 148 6.33 8.71 -3.94
CA LEU A 148 6.92 9.58 -4.98
C LEU A 148 8.37 9.96 -4.69
N ARG A 149 8.70 10.24 -3.43
CA ARG A 149 10.09 10.55 -3.04
C ARG A 149 11.06 9.40 -3.35
N SER A 150 10.60 8.14 -3.29
CA SER A 150 11.43 6.97 -3.56
C SER A 150 11.78 6.79 -5.04
N TYR A 151 11.20 7.58 -5.95
CA TYR A 151 11.62 7.61 -7.35
C TYR A 151 13.03 8.19 -7.52
N GLU A 152 13.59 8.88 -6.52
CA GLU A 152 14.99 9.33 -6.57
C GLU A 152 16.00 8.18 -6.75
N PHE A 153 15.60 6.96 -6.37
CA PHE A 153 16.40 5.74 -6.52
C PHE A 153 16.20 5.04 -7.87
N LEU A 154 15.40 5.62 -8.76
CA LEU A 154 15.16 5.13 -10.13
C LEU A 154 15.88 6.01 -11.16
N PRO A 155 16.00 5.57 -12.43
CA PRO A 155 16.56 6.40 -13.48
C PRO A 155 15.80 7.72 -13.64
N LYS A 156 16.53 8.77 -14.08
CA LYS A 156 15.94 10.08 -14.38
C LYS A 156 14.78 9.96 -15.38
N GLY A 157 13.76 10.81 -15.27
CA GLY A 157 12.56 10.79 -16.11
C GLY A 157 11.40 9.94 -15.55
N PHE A 158 11.70 8.94 -14.70
CA PHE A 158 10.66 8.05 -14.16
C PHE A 158 9.69 8.77 -13.22
N LEU A 159 10.15 9.80 -12.51
CA LEU A 159 9.30 10.60 -11.64
C LEU A 159 8.32 11.44 -12.48
N GLU A 160 8.81 12.08 -13.52
CA GLU A 160 8.02 12.90 -14.43
C GLU A 160 6.93 12.04 -15.13
N ASP A 161 7.32 10.86 -15.63
CA ASP A 161 6.39 9.89 -16.21
C ASP A 161 5.34 9.42 -15.19
N ALA A 162 5.75 9.20 -13.94
CA ALA A 162 4.85 8.79 -12.86
C ALA A 162 3.86 9.91 -12.50
N LEU A 163 4.31 11.15 -12.36
CA LEU A 163 3.44 12.31 -12.06
C LEU A 163 2.39 12.52 -13.16
N GLN A 164 2.81 12.42 -14.43
CA GLN A 164 1.88 12.50 -15.56
C GLN A 164 0.86 11.35 -15.52
N ARG A 165 1.33 10.11 -15.32
CA ARG A 165 0.47 8.93 -15.20
C ARG A 165 -0.52 9.06 -14.04
N LEU A 166 -0.06 9.43 -12.85
CA LEU A 166 -0.89 9.57 -11.64
C LEU A 166 -1.98 10.64 -11.85
N THR A 167 -1.61 11.80 -12.41
CA THR A 167 -2.58 12.86 -12.76
C THR A 167 -3.69 12.34 -13.68
N LEU A 168 -3.33 11.52 -14.68
CA LEU A 168 -4.32 10.91 -15.58
C LEU A 168 -5.17 9.85 -14.87
N MET A 169 -4.57 9.03 -13.99
CA MET A 169 -5.27 8.00 -13.23
C MET A 169 -6.30 8.58 -12.25
N ILE A 170 -6.01 9.73 -11.64
CA ILE A 170 -6.95 10.43 -10.74
C ILE A 170 -8.26 10.81 -11.46
N ARG A 171 -8.24 11.03 -12.78
CA ARG A 171 -9.45 11.29 -13.58
C ARG A 171 -10.42 10.10 -13.59
N GLY A 172 -9.95 8.89 -13.29
CA GLY A 172 -10.77 7.69 -13.17
C GLY A 172 -11.50 7.55 -11.83
N ILE A 173 -11.29 8.45 -10.87
CA ILE A 173 -12.00 8.45 -9.59
C ILE A 173 -13.36 9.13 -9.77
N GLY A 174 -14.44 8.36 -9.62
CA GLY A 174 -15.81 8.83 -9.87
C GLY A 174 -16.41 9.71 -8.76
N ASP A 175 -15.98 9.54 -7.52
CA ASP A 175 -16.44 10.38 -6.40
C ASP A 175 -15.64 11.71 -6.39
N PRO A 176 -16.30 12.87 -6.49
CA PRO A 176 -15.63 14.16 -6.59
C PRO A 176 -14.90 14.57 -5.31
N LEU A 177 -15.38 14.15 -4.13
CA LEU A 177 -14.73 14.43 -2.86
C LEU A 177 -13.42 13.64 -2.78
N VAL A 178 -13.49 12.33 -3.00
CA VAL A 178 -12.32 11.44 -3.01
C VAL A 178 -11.30 11.93 -4.03
N ALA A 179 -11.75 12.27 -5.23
CA ALA A 179 -10.87 12.75 -6.29
C ALA A 179 -10.21 14.09 -5.94
N THR A 180 -10.90 14.99 -5.22
CA THR A 180 -10.33 16.29 -4.81
C THR A 180 -9.24 16.10 -3.75
N TYR A 181 -9.50 15.27 -2.74
CA TYR A 181 -8.53 14.96 -1.70
C TYR A 181 -7.33 14.17 -2.21
N LEU A 182 -7.54 13.24 -3.14
CA LEU A 182 -6.45 12.54 -3.80
C LEU A 182 -5.55 13.49 -4.61
N ARG A 183 -6.12 14.53 -5.25
CA ARG A 183 -5.33 15.60 -5.91
C ARG A 183 -4.58 16.47 -4.91
N ALA A 184 -5.15 16.69 -3.72
CA ALA A 184 -4.49 17.47 -2.68
C ALA A 184 -3.31 16.71 -2.04
N TYR A 185 -3.35 15.37 -2.06
CA TYR A 185 -2.25 14.53 -1.59
C TYR A 185 -1.09 14.41 -2.60
N LEU A 186 -1.40 14.46 -3.90
CA LEU A 186 -0.41 14.46 -4.99
C LEU A 186 0.35 15.79 -5.05
#